data_AF-A0A7Z0PFY8-F1
#
_entry.id   AF-A0A7Z0PFY8-F1
#
_cell.length_a   1.000
_cell.length_b   1.000
_cell.length_c   1.000
_cell.angle_alpha   90.00
_cell.angle_beta   90.00
_cell.angle_gamma   90.00
#
_symmetry.space_group_name_H-M   'P 1'
#
loop_
_entity.id
_entity.type
_entity.pdbx_description
1 polymer ?
#
loop_
_entity_poly.entity_id
_entity_poly.type
_entity_poly.pdbx_seq_one_letter_code
_entity_poly.pdbx_strand_id
1 'polypeptide(L)'
;MALTTSKPIIENEEIKGYNKPKGNIKSLKELNTDENLEIISNTFKSEGDIKAKELKVTTYAGEEGIKLSADIIGSIHGDVVKIVATKSGIGVKSITSKDLTLESKTQAKIEEIKTNNLNVKVEEDFTNRDKIISNNNINISAKNIINDGNVLISD
;
A
#
# COMPACT_ATOMS: atom_id res chain seq x y z
N MET A 1 1.79 -14.45 -7.61
CA MET A 1 0.54 -14.24 -8.39
C MET A 1 0.37 -12.75 -8.66
N ALA A 2 -0.21 -12.36 -9.81
CA ALA A 2 -0.48 -10.95 -10.11
C ALA A 2 -1.93 -10.71 -10.51
N LEU A 3 -2.55 -9.68 -9.94
CA LEU A 3 -3.85 -9.14 -10.34
C LEU A 3 -3.62 -7.79 -11.00
N THR A 4 -3.86 -7.70 -12.31
CA THR A 4 -3.53 -6.49 -13.06
C THR A 4 -4.54 -6.17 -14.16
N THR A 5 -4.69 -4.88 -14.43
CA THR A 5 -5.39 -4.36 -15.63
C THR A 5 -4.42 -3.95 -16.73
N SER A 6 -3.12 -4.15 -16.52
CA SER A 6 -2.07 -3.90 -17.49
C SER A 6 -1.95 -5.02 -18.49
N LYS A 7 -1.58 -4.66 -19.72
CA LYS A 7 -1.10 -5.63 -20.70
C LYS A 7 0.31 -6.09 -20.30
N PRO A 8 0.57 -7.42 -20.15
CA PRO A 8 1.91 -7.91 -19.88
C PRO A 8 2.84 -7.62 -21.05
N ILE A 9 4.12 -7.42 -20.75
CA ILE A 9 5.23 -7.35 -21.71
C ILE A 9 5.87 -8.74 -21.72
N ILE A 10 5.79 -9.43 -22.85
CA ILE A 10 6.25 -10.80 -23.00
C ILE A 10 7.46 -10.79 -23.94
N GLU A 11 8.58 -11.31 -23.45
CA GLU A 11 9.82 -11.51 -24.21
C GLU A 11 10.33 -12.92 -23.95
N ASN A 12 10.64 -13.67 -25.00
CA ASN A 12 11.09 -15.06 -24.90
C ASN A 12 10.15 -15.95 -24.07
N GLU A 13 8.83 -15.82 -24.29
CA GLU A 13 7.78 -16.56 -23.57
C GLU A 13 7.67 -16.25 -22.06
N GLU A 14 8.43 -15.28 -21.55
CA GLU A 14 8.41 -14.87 -20.16
C GLU A 14 7.82 -13.46 -19.99
N ILE A 15 7.10 -13.25 -18.88
CA ILE A 15 6.63 -11.92 -18.49
C ILE A 15 7.82 -11.13 -17.93
N LYS A 16 8.24 -10.09 -18.65
CA LYS A 16 9.31 -9.17 -18.21
C LYS A 16 8.79 -7.96 -17.46
N GLY A 17 7.49 -7.69 -17.55
CA GLY A 17 6.85 -6.60 -16.83
C GLY A 17 5.44 -6.32 -17.33
N TYR A 18 4.94 -5.13 -17.00
CA TYR A 18 3.59 -4.71 -17.30
C TYR A 18 3.60 -3.29 -17.88
N ASN A 19 2.80 -3.09 -18.92
CA ASN A 19 2.54 -1.74 -19.43
C ASN A 19 1.80 -0.90 -18.37
N LYS A 20 1.76 0.42 -18.55
CA LYS A 20 0.98 1.28 -17.66
C LYS A 20 -0.51 0.86 -17.69
N PRO A 21 -1.12 0.55 -16.53
CA PRO A 21 -2.53 0.17 -16.47
C PRO A 21 -3.42 1.37 -16.78
N LYS A 22 -4.58 1.09 -17.39
CA LYS A 22 -5.67 2.05 -17.57
C LYS A 22 -6.93 1.67 -16.77
N GLY A 23 -7.09 0.38 -16.45
CA GLY A 23 -8.26 -0.12 -15.75
C GLY A 23 -8.12 -0.03 -14.23
N ASN A 24 -9.27 0.02 -13.56
CA ASN A 24 -9.37 0.06 -12.10
C ASN A 24 -9.68 -1.35 -11.57
N ILE A 25 -9.17 -1.67 -10.38
CA ILE A 25 -9.51 -2.89 -9.66
C ILE A 25 -10.33 -2.51 -8.44
N LYS A 26 -11.48 -3.16 -8.25
CA LYS A 26 -12.29 -3.06 -7.05
C LYS A 26 -12.54 -4.46 -6.49
N SER A 27 -12.12 -4.71 -5.26
CA SER A 27 -12.52 -5.89 -4.50
C SER A 27 -13.65 -5.54 -3.53
N LEU A 28 -14.75 -6.30 -3.59
CA LEU A 28 -15.89 -6.15 -2.66
C LEU A 28 -15.79 -7.09 -1.46
N LYS A 29 -14.83 -8.02 -1.46
CA LYS A 29 -14.63 -9.04 -0.44
C LYS A 29 -13.15 -9.15 -0.11
N GLU A 30 -12.84 -10.00 0.87
CA GLU A 30 -11.46 -10.31 1.25
C GLU A 30 -10.66 -10.91 0.09
N LEU A 31 -9.37 -10.56 0.03
CA LEU A 31 -8.39 -11.15 -0.88
C LEU A 31 -7.36 -11.92 -0.06
N ASN A 32 -7.50 -13.24 0.01
CA ASN A 32 -6.67 -14.10 0.84
C ASN A 32 -5.87 -15.08 -0.01
N THR A 33 -4.57 -15.15 0.25
CA THR A 33 -3.65 -16.14 -0.31
C THR A 33 -2.50 -16.40 0.66
N ASP A 34 -1.95 -17.60 0.65
CA ASP A 34 -0.73 -17.94 1.41
C ASP A 34 0.55 -17.64 0.60
N GLU A 35 0.40 -17.22 -0.65
CA GLU A 35 1.47 -16.91 -1.60
C GLU A 35 1.71 -15.40 -1.75
N ASN A 36 2.68 -15.03 -2.59
CA ASN A 36 2.94 -13.63 -2.95
C ASN A 36 1.85 -13.09 -3.90
N LEU A 37 1.38 -11.86 -3.63
CA LEU A 37 0.35 -11.16 -4.40
C LEU A 37 0.86 -9.78 -4.87
N GLU A 38 0.89 -9.57 -6.18
CA GLU A 38 1.15 -8.27 -6.79
C GLU A 38 -0.12 -7.70 -7.42
N ILE A 39 -0.44 -6.43 -7.14
CA ILE A 39 -1.59 -5.71 -7.67
C ILE A 39 -1.09 -4.50 -8.44
N ILE A 40 -1.40 -4.43 -9.74
CA ILE A 40 -0.96 -3.36 -10.64
C ILE A 40 -2.16 -2.81 -11.41
N SER A 41 -2.60 -1.60 -11.10
CA SER A 41 -3.79 -1.00 -11.70
C SER A 41 -3.73 0.52 -11.78
N ASN A 42 -4.71 1.13 -12.44
CA ASN A 42 -4.82 2.58 -12.46
C ASN A 42 -5.26 3.09 -11.07
N THR A 43 -6.38 2.57 -10.55
CA THR A 43 -6.74 2.63 -9.13
C THR A 43 -6.99 1.24 -8.57
N PHE A 44 -6.78 1.08 -7.27
CA PHE A 44 -7.12 -0.12 -6.52
C PHE A 44 -7.97 0.28 -5.32
N LYS A 45 -9.16 -0.33 -5.21
CA LYS A 45 -10.02 -0.23 -4.03
C LYS A 45 -10.30 -1.61 -3.45
N SER A 46 -10.13 -1.78 -2.15
CA SER A 46 -10.57 -2.98 -1.42
C SER A 46 -11.52 -2.60 -0.31
N GLU A 47 -12.74 -3.14 -0.32
CA GLU A 47 -13.70 -2.98 0.77
C GLU A 47 -13.42 -3.98 1.92
N GLY A 48 -12.75 -5.10 1.63
CA GLY A 48 -12.41 -6.15 2.59
C GLY A 48 -10.92 -6.27 2.86
N ASP A 49 -10.59 -7.16 3.79
CA ASP A 49 -9.22 -7.41 4.23
C ASP A 49 -8.38 -8.08 3.14
N ILE A 50 -7.06 -7.91 3.22
CA ILE A 50 -6.09 -8.54 2.34
C ILE A 50 -5.10 -9.33 3.17
N LYS A 51 -4.98 -10.62 2.89
CA LYS A 51 -3.96 -11.50 3.47
C LYS A 51 -3.09 -12.08 2.35
N ALA A 52 -1.79 -11.83 2.42
CA ALA A 52 -0.81 -12.41 1.51
C ALA A 52 0.53 -12.53 2.24
N LYS A 53 1.40 -13.48 1.85
CA LYS A 53 2.75 -13.56 2.42
C LYS A 53 3.55 -12.31 2.10
N GLU A 54 3.60 -11.95 0.82
CA GLU A 54 4.11 -10.67 0.36
C GLU A 54 3.02 -9.96 -0.46
N LEU A 55 2.71 -8.71 -0.10
CA LEU A 55 1.76 -7.88 -0.83
C LEU A 55 2.49 -6.70 -1.45
N LYS A 56 2.37 -6.56 -2.77
CA LYS A 56 2.82 -5.36 -3.49
C LYS A 56 1.66 -4.73 -4.24
N VAL A 57 1.33 -3.48 -3.93
CA VAL A 57 0.30 -2.70 -4.62
C VAL A 57 0.95 -1.53 -5.34
N THR A 58 0.68 -1.34 -6.62
CA THR A 58 1.17 -0.20 -7.40
C THR A 58 0.04 0.42 -8.22
N THR A 59 -0.22 1.70 -8.00
CA THR A 59 -1.31 2.45 -8.63
C THR A 59 -0.79 3.65 -9.43
N TYR A 60 -1.45 3.95 -10.56
CA TYR A 60 -0.98 4.92 -11.55
C TYR A 60 -1.85 6.16 -11.76
N ALA A 61 -3.03 6.19 -11.14
CA ALA A 61 -3.92 7.35 -11.18
C ALA A 61 -3.41 8.50 -10.29
N GLY A 62 -3.68 9.74 -10.73
CA GLY A 62 -3.39 10.99 -10.03
C GLY A 62 -3.98 12.20 -10.74
N GLU A 63 -5.14 12.02 -11.36
CA GLU A 63 -5.92 13.10 -11.97
C GLU A 63 -6.72 13.85 -10.90
N GLU A 64 -7.12 15.09 -11.20
CA GLU A 64 -7.92 15.94 -10.32
C GLU A 64 -9.18 15.18 -9.84
N GLY A 65 -9.38 15.08 -8.52
CA GLY A 65 -10.47 14.32 -7.90
C GLY A 65 -10.07 12.93 -7.36
N ILE A 66 -8.99 12.31 -7.81
CA ILE A 66 -8.50 11.03 -7.25
C ILE A 66 -7.48 11.33 -6.14
N LYS A 67 -7.97 11.46 -4.91
CA LYS A 67 -7.13 11.73 -3.73
C LYS A 67 -6.35 10.52 -3.23
N LEU A 68 -6.91 9.32 -3.41
CA LEU A 68 -6.33 8.05 -3.00
C LEU A 68 -6.48 7.08 -4.17
N SER A 69 -5.39 6.71 -4.82
CA SER A 69 -5.44 5.72 -5.90
C SER A 69 -5.27 4.29 -5.39
N ALA A 70 -4.69 4.11 -4.21
CA ALA A 70 -4.72 2.89 -3.42
C ALA A 70 -5.58 3.10 -2.17
N ASP A 71 -6.82 2.62 -2.18
CA ASP A 71 -7.84 2.84 -1.15
C ASP A 71 -8.32 1.49 -0.56
N ILE A 72 -7.75 1.10 0.56
CA ILE A 72 -7.94 -0.20 1.20
C ILE A 72 -8.69 0.04 2.52
N ILE A 73 -10.01 -0.07 2.47
CA ILE A 73 -10.88 0.14 3.64
C ILE A 73 -10.72 -0.99 4.66
N GLY A 74 -10.34 -2.18 4.21
CA GLY A 74 -10.00 -3.31 5.08
C GLY A 74 -8.60 -3.21 5.68
N SER A 75 -8.25 -4.24 6.44
CA SER A 75 -6.94 -4.44 7.04
C SER A 75 -6.02 -5.27 6.14
N ILE A 76 -4.71 -5.06 6.25
CA ILE A 76 -3.69 -5.81 5.53
C ILE A 76 -2.88 -6.65 6.52
N HIS A 77 -2.70 -7.93 6.19
CA HIS A 77 -1.85 -8.85 6.94
C HIS A 77 -0.86 -9.54 5.98
N GLY A 78 0.44 -9.40 6.24
CA GLY A 78 1.47 -10.09 5.45
C GLY A 78 2.86 -9.91 6.02
N ASP A 79 3.83 -10.74 5.64
CA ASP A 79 5.20 -10.58 6.12
C ASP A 79 5.83 -9.30 5.54
N VAL A 80 5.69 -9.10 4.23
CA VAL A 80 6.22 -7.92 3.52
C VAL A 80 5.08 -7.20 2.82
N VAL A 81 4.90 -5.92 3.12
CA VAL A 81 3.87 -5.09 2.50
C VAL A 81 4.52 -3.86 1.85
N LYS A 82 4.32 -3.69 0.54
CA LYS A 82 4.74 -2.51 -0.21
C LYS A 82 3.56 -1.89 -0.96
N ILE A 83 3.27 -0.62 -0.71
CA ILE A 83 2.21 0.13 -1.41
C ILE A 83 2.83 1.36 -2.06
N VAL A 84 2.63 1.52 -3.37
CA VAL A 84 3.17 2.62 -4.17
C VAL A 84 2.05 3.32 -4.93
N ALA A 85 1.71 4.54 -4.53
CA ALA A 85 0.80 5.41 -5.26
C ALA A 85 1.61 6.44 -6.07
N THR A 86 1.82 6.14 -7.36
CA THR A 86 2.82 6.83 -8.19
C THR A 86 2.48 8.28 -8.56
N LYS A 87 1.24 8.72 -8.31
CA LYS A 87 0.73 10.07 -8.62
C LYS A 87 -0.37 10.58 -7.66
N SER A 88 -0.74 9.78 -6.67
CA SER A 88 -1.86 10.08 -5.75
C SER A 88 -1.53 9.48 -4.38
N GLY A 89 -2.53 9.40 -3.51
CA GLY A 89 -2.39 9.00 -2.12
C GLY A 89 -2.69 7.53 -1.84
N ILE A 90 -2.39 7.16 -0.59
CA ILE A 90 -2.66 5.84 0.00
C ILE A 90 -3.66 6.01 1.15
N GLY A 91 -4.70 5.18 1.18
CA GLY A 91 -5.60 5.03 2.33
C GLY A 91 -5.63 3.57 2.74
N VAL A 92 -5.34 3.27 4.01
CA VAL A 92 -5.48 1.92 4.56
C VAL A 92 -6.05 1.99 5.97
N LYS A 93 -6.96 1.10 6.34
CA LYS A 93 -7.45 1.04 7.72
C LYS A 93 -6.35 0.61 8.68
N SER A 94 -5.86 -0.62 8.56
CA SER A 94 -4.72 -1.06 9.37
C SER A 94 -3.79 -2.00 8.63
N ILE A 95 -2.52 -2.02 9.05
CA ILE A 95 -1.49 -2.87 8.46
C ILE A 95 -0.75 -3.59 9.58
N THR A 96 -0.71 -4.91 9.50
CA THR A 96 0.15 -5.76 10.32
C THR A 96 1.15 -6.48 9.41
N SER A 97 2.44 -6.20 9.58
CA SER A 97 3.50 -6.86 8.83
C SER A 97 4.80 -7.05 9.59
N LYS A 98 5.82 -7.65 8.96
CA LYS A 98 7.21 -7.58 9.45
C LYS A 98 7.91 -6.38 8.84
N ASP A 99 7.74 -6.18 7.53
CA ASP A 99 8.30 -5.08 6.77
C ASP A 99 7.19 -4.30 6.09
N LEU A 100 7.18 -2.97 6.27
CA LEU A 100 6.21 -2.07 5.66
C LEU A 100 6.92 -0.96 4.89
N THR A 101 6.64 -0.85 3.59
CA THR A 101 7.03 0.28 2.75
C THR A 101 5.82 0.98 2.14
N LEU A 102 5.70 2.28 2.39
CA LEU A 102 4.68 3.15 1.80
C LEU A 102 5.34 4.25 0.98
N GLU A 103 5.00 4.35 -0.30
CA GLU A 103 5.49 5.41 -1.20
C GLU A 103 4.31 6.13 -1.85
N SER A 104 4.17 7.44 -1.62
CA SER A 104 3.06 8.23 -2.12
C SER A 104 3.51 9.58 -2.65
N LYS A 105 2.92 10.03 -3.76
CA LYS A 105 3.13 11.37 -4.32
C LYS A 105 2.29 12.46 -3.67
N THR A 106 1.22 12.09 -2.96
CA THR A 106 0.42 13.07 -2.23
C THR A 106 0.42 12.67 -0.76
N GLN A 107 -0.70 12.18 -0.25
CA GLN A 107 -0.89 11.83 1.16
C GLN A 107 -0.78 10.31 1.40
N ALA A 108 -0.55 9.92 2.64
CA ALA A 108 -0.84 8.56 3.11
C ALA A 108 -1.60 8.62 4.44
N LYS A 109 -2.74 7.94 4.51
CA LYS A 109 -3.65 7.92 5.67
C LYS A 109 -3.82 6.49 6.15
N ILE A 110 -3.27 6.20 7.33
CA ILE A 110 -3.30 4.85 7.91
C ILE A 110 -3.82 4.95 9.34
N GLU A 111 -4.81 4.16 9.75
CA GLU A 111 -5.31 4.25 11.14
C GLU A 111 -4.33 3.58 12.11
N GLU A 112 -4.01 2.31 11.90
CA GLU A 112 -3.13 1.52 12.78
C GLU A 112 -2.01 0.83 11.99
N ILE A 113 -0.78 0.91 12.49
CA ILE A 113 0.39 0.22 11.93
C ILE A 113 1.02 -0.66 13.02
N LYS A 114 1.24 -1.93 12.71
CA LYS A 114 2.06 -2.87 13.49
C LYS A 114 3.10 -3.50 12.57
N THR A 115 4.37 -3.20 12.78
CA THR A 115 5.46 -3.74 11.95
C THR A 115 6.73 -3.99 12.77
N ASN A 116 7.73 -4.65 12.19
CA ASN A 116 9.07 -4.61 12.76
C ASN A 116 9.87 -3.45 12.15
N ASN A 117 9.74 -3.27 10.83
CA ASN A 117 10.44 -2.23 10.09
C ASN A 117 9.41 -1.36 9.34
N LEU A 118 9.43 -0.06 9.60
CA LEU A 118 8.55 0.92 8.95
C LEU A 118 9.37 1.87 8.08
N ASN A 119 9.07 1.91 6.79
CA ASN A 119 9.62 2.88 5.85
C ASN A 119 8.50 3.61 5.10
N VAL A 120 8.42 4.93 5.26
CA VAL A 120 7.38 5.77 4.67
C VAL A 120 8.04 6.93 3.94
N LYS A 121 7.70 7.08 2.66
CA LYS A 121 8.10 8.21 1.83
C LYS A 121 6.87 8.81 1.15
N VAL A 122 6.45 9.97 1.63
CA VAL A 122 5.24 10.66 1.20
C VAL A 122 5.63 12.08 0.83
N GLU A 123 5.23 12.60 -0.32
CA GLU A 123 5.65 13.95 -0.73
C GLU A 123 4.86 15.07 -0.04
N GLU A 124 3.62 14.80 0.37
CA GLU A 124 2.80 15.71 1.16
C GLU A 124 2.64 15.19 2.60
N ASP A 125 1.43 14.81 3.00
CA ASP A 125 1.10 14.57 4.41
C ASP A 125 1.00 13.08 4.71
N PHE A 126 1.75 12.63 5.72
CA PHE A 126 1.52 11.34 6.36
C PHE A 126 0.63 11.54 7.59
N THR A 127 -0.48 10.81 7.67
CA THR A 127 -1.41 10.84 8.80
C THR A 127 -1.58 9.45 9.40
N ASN A 128 -1.31 9.33 10.70
CA ASN A 128 -1.68 8.19 11.52
C ASN A 128 -2.73 8.57 12.58
N ARG A 129 -3.77 7.75 12.77
CA ARG A 129 -4.92 8.10 13.62
C ARG A 129 -5.01 7.35 14.94
N ASP A 130 -4.41 6.17 15.06
CA ASP A 130 -4.45 5.35 16.27
C ASP A 130 -3.04 5.12 16.81
N LYS A 131 -2.32 4.13 16.27
CA LYS A 131 -0.98 3.82 16.79
C LYS A 131 -0.05 3.30 15.71
N ILE A 132 1.22 3.59 15.91
CA ILE A 132 2.34 2.98 15.19
C ILE A 132 3.12 2.16 16.21
N ILE A 133 3.12 0.85 16.03
CA ILE A 133 3.95 -0.08 16.80
C ILE A 133 5.05 -0.58 15.84
N SER A 134 6.30 -0.29 16.15
CA SER A 134 7.44 -0.80 15.38
C SER A 134 8.47 -1.45 16.31
N ASN A 135 8.91 -2.66 15.99
CA ASN A 135 9.83 -3.40 16.87
C ASN A 135 11.31 -3.12 16.61
N ASN A 136 11.68 -2.50 15.48
CA ASN A 136 13.10 -2.25 15.16
C ASN A 136 13.34 -0.81 14.70
N ASN A 137 12.72 -0.40 13.60
CA ASN A 137 12.99 0.91 13.00
C ASN A 137 11.73 1.60 12.48
N ILE A 138 11.78 2.93 12.51
CA ILE A 138 10.79 3.82 11.91
C ILE A 138 11.54 4.87 11.11
N ASN A 139 11.33 4.87 9.80
CA ASN A 139 11.79 5.91 8.90
C ASN A 139 10.56 6.52 8.21
N ILE A 140 10.23 7.77 8.53
CA ILE A 140 9.11 8.49 7.93
C ILE A 140 9.63 9.80 7.37
N SER A 141 9.55 9.94 6.05
CA SER A 141 9.83 11.16 5.30
C SER A 141 8.54 11.68 4.69
N ALA A 142 8.03 12.79 5.22
CA ALA A 142 6.85 13.50 4.72
C ALA A 142 7.01 15.02 4.88
N LYS A 143 6.25 15.81 4.12
CA LYS A 143 6.19 17.27 4.34
C LYS A 143 5.61 17.58 5.71
N ASN A 144 4.52 16.91 6.07
CA ASN A 144 3.94 16.95 7.40
C ASN A 144 3.71 15.52 7.91
N ILE A 145 3.99 15.32 9.20
CA ILE A 145 3.69 14.08 9.93
C ILE A 145 2.65 14.45 10.98
N ILE A 146 1.44 13.91 10.82
CA ILE A 146 0.33 14.10 11.74
C ILE A 146 0.06 12.74 12.38
N ASN A 147 0.27 12.63 13.67
CA ASN A 147 -0.02 11.42 14.42
C ASN A 147 -0.93 11.77 15.59
N ASP A 148 -2.18 11.33 15.51
CA ASP A 148 -3.21 11.63 16.51
C ASP A 148 -3.19 10.65 17.70
N GLY A 149 -2.38 9.60 17.65
CA GLY A 149 -2.22 8.69 18.79
C GLY A 149 -0.76 8.36 19.12
N ASN A 150 -0.47 7.13 19.53
CA ASN A 150 0.82 6.80 20.15
C ASN A 150 1.80 6.14 19.17
N VAL A 151 3.07 6.56 19.23
CA VAL A 151 4.19 5.83 18.62
C VAL A 151 4.85 5.00 19.71
N LEU A 152 4.82 3.68 19.56
CA LEU A 152 5.46 2.73 20.45
C LEU A 152 6.58 2.03 19.69
N ILE A 153 7.79 2.13 20.21
CA ILE A 153 8.95 1.40 19.71
C ILE A 153 9.32 0.41 20.81
N SER A 154 9.36 -0.89 20.49
CA SER A 154 9.88 -1.89 21.43
C SER A 154 11.36 -2.12 21.16
N ASP A 155 12.17 -2.11 22.21
CA ASP A 155 13.59 -2.50 22.16
C ASP A 155 13.76 -4.03 22.08
#